data_AF-A0A4R5E111-F1
#
_entry.id   AF-A0A4R5E111-F1
#
_cell.length_a   1.000
_cell.length_b   1.000
_cell.length_c   1.000
_cell.angle_alpha   90.00
_cell.angle_beta   90.00
_cell.angle_gamma   90.00
#
_symmetry.space_group_name_H-M   'P 1'
#
loop_
_entity.id
_entity.type
_entity.pdbx_description
1 polymer ?
#
loop_
_entity_poly.entity_id
_entity_poly.type
_entity_poly.pdbx_seq_one_letter_code
_entity_poly.pdbx_strand_id
1 'polypeptide(L)'
;MFKYFLIPAFLLFTNSSTYSQKVNLSLVSPRELRGRKAVLLTREKGFAAIVHSVKLGSDTIHLDLAQDLLPDLYQLHVSQVSGSLFFFLESGTQIKLDTVDLSQSVVTKSGSNPDWQLFSERIQMPSDKRLKVFSVGEKEARRKNDTDSLNYWVEKQLAEKQDLMNKTGEFISAHPASYVSLYLLKANWFAFQDKGMFEKLDISMAGHRNYRLLKGRRRGIAATNGK
;
A
#
# COMPACT_ATOMS: atom_id res chain seq x y z
N MET A 1 55.98 -30.97 16.02
CA MET A 1 54.81 -31.33 15.18
C MET A 1 53.59 -30.59 15.72
N PHE A 2 53.40 -29.32 15.35
CA PHE A 2 52.16 -28.57 15.58
C PHE A 2 51.99 -27.57 14.43
N LYS A 3 51.01 -27.83 13.56
CA LYS A 3 50.59 -26.95 12.46
C LYS A 3 49.57 -25.97 13.03
N TYR A 4 49.94 -24.70 13.18
CA TYR A 4 48.96 -23.64 13.41
C TYR A 4 48.52 -23.08 12.05
N PHE A 5 47.29 -23.42 11.68
CA PHE A 5 46.55 -22.79 10.59
C PHE A 5 46.21 -21.35 11.02
N LEU A 6 46.87 -20.37 10.40
CA LEU A 6 46.41 -18.99 10.36
C LEU A 6 45.20 -18.93 9.41
N ILE A 7 44.00 -18.95 9.98
CA ILE A 7 42.77 -18.59 9.27
C ILE A 7 42.67 -17.06 9.34
N PRO A 8 42.74 -16.31 8.23
CA PRO A 8 42.39 -14.90 8.28
C PRO A 8 40.87 -14.81 8.43
N ALA A 9 40.44 -14.27 9.56
CA ALA A 9 39.05 -13.89 9.80
C ALA A 9 38.66 -12.77 8.82
N PHE A 10 38.11 -13.17 7.68
CA PHE A 10 37.42 -12.27 6.76
C PHE A 10 36.11 -11.86 7.41
N LEU A 11 36.19 -10.89 8.32
CA LEU A 11 35.03 -10.15 8.82
C LEU A 11 34.47 -9.36 7.64
N LEU A 12 33.56 -10.00 6.90
CA LEU A 12 32.62 -9.33 6.03
C LEU A 12 31.82 -8.38 6.92
N PHE A 13 32.29 -7.13 6.97
CA PHE A 13 31.48 -6.01 7.38
C PHE A 13 30.24 -6.00 6.47
N THR A 14 29.16 -6.58 6.96
CA THR A 14 27.83 -6.32 6.43
C THR A 14 27.57 -4.85 6.70
N ASN A 15 27.92 -4.01 5.74
CA ASN A 15 27.36 -2.67 5.63
C ASN A 15 25.85 -2.89 5.50
N SER A 16 25.14 -2.88 6.62
CA SER A 16 23.72 -2.60 6.65
C SER A 16 23.60 -1.17 6.16
N SER A 17 23.49 -1.01 4.84
CA SER A 17 23.12 0.23 4.20
C SER A 17 21.74 0.59 4.73
N THR A 18 21.71 1.33 5.83
CA THR A 18 20.55 2.09 6.26
C THR A 18 20.27 3.02 5.09
N TYR A 19 19.23 2.70 4.32
CA TYR A 19 18.72 3.53 3.23
C TYR A 19 18.15 4.82 3.84
N SER A 20 19.05 5.72 4.23
CA SER A 20 18.76 7.05 4.74
C SER A 20 18.71 7.98 3.52
N GLN A 21 17.57 8.02 2.84
CA GLN A 21 17.37 8.96 1.75
C GLN A 21 16.46 10.09 2.22
N LYS A 22 16.97 11.33 2.21
CA LYS A 22 16.10 12.51 2.30
C LYS A 22 15.20 12.51 1.06
N VAL A 23 13.90 12.53 1.28
CA VAL A 23 12.92 12.58 0.21
C VAL A 23 12.43 14.01 0.08
N ASN A 24 12.74 14.62 -1.07
CA ASN A 24 12.29 15.95 -1.42
C ASN A 24 11.05 15.83 -2.29
N LEU A 25 9.93 16.36 -1.83
CA LEU A 25 8.69 16.47 -2.57
C LEU A 25 8.48 17.94 -2.97
N SER A 26 8.21 18.19 -4.25
CA SER A 26 7.90 19.54 -4.74
C SER A 26 6.42 19.66 -5.09
N LEU A 27 5.72 20.60 -4.47
CA LEU A 27 4.32 20.89 -4.73
C LEU A 27 4.19 22.20 -5.51
N VAL A 28 3.69 22.13 -6.73
CA VAL A 28 3.43 23.30 -7.58
C VAL A 28 1.95 23.65 -7.49
N SER A 29 1.65 24.77 -6.84
CA SER A 29 0.29 25.26 -6.62
C SER A 29 -0.06 26.40 -7.57
N PRO A 30 -1.19 26.32 -8.30
CA PRO A 30 -1.77 27.47 -9.00
C PRO A 30 -2.10 28.62 -8.03
N ARG A 31 -2.17 29.85 -8.55
CA ARG A 31 -2.42 31.07 -7.76
C ARG A 31 -3.78 31.05 -7.08
N GLU A 32 -4.76 30.40 -7.69
CA GLU A 32 -6.14 30.24 -7.25
C GLU A 32 -6.25 29.39 -5.97
N LEU A 33 -5.25 28.58 -5.68
CA LEU A 33 -5.18 27.75 -4.48
C LEU A 33 -4.39 28.43 -3.34
N ARG A 34 -3.90 29.67 -3.53
CA ARG A 34 -3.14 30.41 -2.52
C ARG A 34 -3.95 30.55 -1.23
N GLY A 35 -3.30 30.25 -0.10
CA GLY A 35 -3.87 30.34 1.23
C GLY A 35 -4.61 29.07 1.69
N ARG A 36 -4.87 28.11 0.80
CA ARG A 36 -5.48 26.82 1.14
C ARG A 36 -4.51 25.93 1.90
N LYS A 37 -5.03 24.97 2.66
CA LYS A 37 -4.23 23.99 3.42
C LYS A 37 -4.11 22.69 2.62
N ALA A 38 -2.89 22.28 2.33
CA ALA A 38 -2.59 20.96 1.79
C ALA A 38 -2.13 20.03 2.91
N VAL A 39 -2.71 18.83 2.98
CA VAL A 39 -2.42 17.82 4.00
C VAL A 39 -1.97 16.55 3.30
N LEU A 40 -0.74 16.14 3.61
CA LEU A 40 -0.16 14.88 3.15
C LEU A 40 -0.38 13.82 4.22
N LEU A 41 -0.99 12.71 3.82
CA LEU A 41 -1.30 11.56 4.66
C LEU A 41 -0.50 10.36 4.15
N THR A 42 0.00 9.53 5.07
CA THR A 42 0.42 8.16 4.76
C THR A 42 -0.76 7.22 5.02
N ARG A 43 -0.94 6.22 4.15
CA ARG A 43 -1.93 5.15 4.31
C ARG A 43 -1.20 3.87 4.71
N GLU A 44 -0.97 3.72 6.01
CA GLU A 44 -0.45 2.47 6.56
C GLU A 44 -1.61 1.61 7.10
N LYS A 45 -1.70 0.35 6.65
CA LYS A 45 -2.68 -0.64 7.17
C LYS A 45 -4.14 -0.14 7.17
N GLY A 46 -4.51 0.70 6.19
CA GLY A 46 -5.86 1.27 6.06
C GLY A 46 -6.12 2.52 6.89
N PHE A 47 -5.20 2.95 7.75
CA PHE A 47 -5.32 4.18 8.53
C PHE A 47 -4.58 5.33 7.85
N ALA A 48 -5.20 6.51 7.85
CA ALA A 48 -4.54 7.73 7.42
C ALA A 48 -3.85 8.39 8.60
N ALA A 49 -2.53 8.55 8.53
CA ALA A 49 -1.77 9.36 9.48
C ALA A 49 -1.27 10.62 8.79
N ILE A 50 -1.40 11.77 9.46
CA ILE A 50 -0.89 13.04 8.94
C ILE A 50 0.63 13.01 9.00
N VAL A 51 1.25 13.11 7.83
CA VAL A 51 2.71 13.19 7.67
C VAL A 51 3.14 14.65 7.63
N HIS A 52 2.41 15.46 6.88
CA HIS A 52 2.73 16.87 6.74
C HIS A 52 1.49 17.71 6.46
N SER A 53 1.57 19.00 6.81
CA SER A 53 0.51 19.97 6.56
C SER A 53 1.15 21.30 6.20
N VAL A 54 0.84 21.83 5.02
CA VAL A 54 1.41 23.08 4.53
C VAL A 54 0.33 24.01 4.00
N LYS A 55 0.52 25.32 4.19
CA LYS A 55 -0.33 26.35 3.58
C LYS A 55 0.22 26.67 2.19
N LEU A 56 -0.63 26.58 1.18
CA LEU A 56 -0.27 26.78 -0.21
C LEU A 56 0.05 28.25 -0.49
N GLY A 57 1.21 28.49 -1.11
CA GLY A 57 1.61 29.77 -1.68
C GLY A 57 1.35 29.83 -3.19
N SER A 58 1.83 30.89 -3.84
CA SER A 58 1.84 31.01 -5.31
C SER A 58 3.02 30.29 -5.98
N ASP A 59 3.89 29.67 -5.18
CA ASP A 59 5.19 29.16 -5.59
C ASP A 59 5.31 27.65 -5.38
N THR A 60 6.47 27.10 -5.72
CA THR A 60 6.79 25.69 -5.44
C THR A 60 7.15 25.53 -3.96
N ILE A 61 6.51 24.56 -3.31
CA ILE A 61 6.81 24.20 -1.92
C ILE A 61 7.67 22.95 -1.92
N HIS A 62 8.82 23.00 -1.24
CA HIS A 62 9.66 21.83 -1.01
C HIS A 62 9.39 21.26 0.38
N LEU A 63 9.06 19.96 0.43
CA LEU A 63 8.81 19.23 1.66
C LEU A 63 9.93 18.21 1.87
N ASP A 64 10.60 18.33 3.02
CA ASP A 64 11.61 17.38 3.48
C ASP A 64 10.93 16.34 4.38
N LEU A 65 10.99 15.08 3.97
CA LEU A 65 10.34 13.98 4.67
C LEU A 65 11.36 13.08 5.37
N ALA A 66 11.02 12.62 6.58
CA ALA A 66 11.88 11.78 7.42
C ALA A 66 12.10 10.38 6.82
N GLN A 67 13.17 9.70 7.25
CA GLN A 67 13.73 8.49 6.64
C GLN A 67 12.82 7.26 6.65
N ASP A 68 11.85 7.20 7.56
CA ASP A 68 11.09 5.97 7.84
C ASP A 68 9.87 5.79 6.91
N LEU A 69 9.77 6.63 5.88
CA LEU A 69 8.54 6.91 5.13
C LEU A 69 8.41 6.13 3.81
N LEU A 70 9.19 5.06 3.58
CA LEU A 70 9.20 4.34 2.28
C LEU A 70 8.88 2.84 2.38
N PRO A 71 8.20 2.24 1.37
CA PRO A 71 7.25 2.82 0.44
C PRO A 71 5.81 2.57 0.93
N ASP A 72 5.14 3.63 1.40
CA ASP A 72 3.71 3.62 1.70
C ASP A 72 2.92 4.37 0.62
N LEU A 73 1.62 4.07 0.52
CA LEU A 73 0.71 4.83 -0.31
C LEU A 73 0.40 6.16 0.38
N TYR A 74 0.69 7.26 -0.28
CA TYR A 74 0.38 8.60 0.19
C TYR A 74 -0.92 9.10 -0.38
N GLN A 75 -1.57 9.98 0.38
CA GLN A 75 -2.75 10.69 -0.06
C GLN A 75 -2.57 12.19 0.23
N LEU A 76 -2.73 13.01 -0.80
CA LEU A 76 -2.78 14.46 -0.66
C LEU A 76 -4.23 14.93 -0.68
N HIS A 77 -4.54 15.82 0.26
CA HIS A 77 -5.79 16.58 0.32
C HIS A 77 -5.49 18.07 0.26
N VAL A 78 -6.36 18.84 -0.40
CA VAL A 78 -6.30 20.30 -0.39
C VAL A 78 -7.66 20.83 0.06
N SER A 79 -7.67 21.73 1.05
CA SER A 79 -8.91 22.29 1.57
C SER A 79 -9.74 22.94 0.47
N GLN A 80 -11.05 22.65 0.43
CA GLN A 80 -12.01 23.22 -0.53
C GLN A 80 -11.72 22.87 -2.01
N VAL A 81 -10.90 21.85 -2.29
CA VAL A 81 -10.75 21.24 -3.62
C VAL A 81 -11.36 19.84 -3.54
N SER A 82 -12.12 19.42 -4.55
CA SER A 82 -12.71 18.08 -4.57
C SER A 82 -11.65 17.02 -4.82
N GLY A 83 -11.92 15.80 -4.36
CA GLY A 83 -11.07 14.64 -4.62
C GLY A 83 -9.85 14.53 -3.71
N SER A 84 -9.02 13.54 -4.01
CA SER A 84 -7.75 13.32 -3.34
C SER A 84 -6.77 12.62 -4.26
N LEU A 85 -5.50 13.00 -4.17
CA LEU A 85 -4.46 12.45 -5.02
C LEU A 85 -3.72 11.34 -4.28
N PHE A 86 -3.68 10.14 -4.86
CA PHE A 86 -2.99 8.99 -4.29
C PHE A 86 -1.70 8.72 -5.04
N PHE A 87 -0.60 8.52 -4.33
CA PHE A 87 0.69 8.26 -4.96
C PHE A 87 1.69 7.55 -4.05
N PHE A 88 2.64 6.81 -4.62
CA PHE A 88 3.86 6.38 -3.92
C PHE A 88 4.87 7.50 -3.95
N LEU A 89 5.42 7.80 -2.79
CA LEU A 89 6.43 8.82 -2.65
C LEU A 89 7.80 8.24 -3.04
N GLU A 90 8.47 8.91 -3.97
CA GLU A 90 9.85 8.62 -4.35
C GLU A 90 10.69 9.89 -4.21
N SER A 91 12.02 9.75 -4.10
CA SER A 91 12.89 10.93 -4.05
C SER A 91 12.76 11.75 -5.34
N GLY A 92 12.41 13.03 -5.20
CA GLY A 92 12.21 13.93 -6.33
C GLY A 92 10.81 13.90 -6.93
N THR A 93 9.82 13.29 -6.28
CA THR A 93 8.41 13.41 -6.68
C THR A 93 8.01 14.88 -6.82
N GLN A 94 7.31 15.21 -7.91
CA GLN A 94 6.72 16.53 -8.12
C GLN A 94 5.23 16.39 -8.36
N ILE A 95 4.44 17.19 -7.65
CA ILE A 95 2.99 17.24 -7.77
C ILE A 95 2.60 18.59 -8.35
N LYS A 96 1.85 18.56 -9.46
CA LYS A 96 1.23 19.74 -10.07
C LYS A 96 -0.27 19.70 -9.79
N LEU A 97 -0.74 20.66 -9.01
CA LEU A 97 -2.13 20.70 -8.56
C LEU A 97 -3.07 21.25 -9.63
N ASP A 98 -4.21 20.60 -9.79
CA ASP A 98 -5.35 21.12 -10.54
C ASP A 98 -6.22 22.01 -9.64
N THR A 99 -6.81 23.06 -10.21
CA THR A 99 -7.60 24.05 -9.46
C THR A 99 -9.02 23.58 -9.15
N VAL A 100 -9.56 22.65 -9.92
CA VAL A 100 -10.94 22.20 -9.84
C VAL A 100 -11.03 20.89 -9.05
N ASP A 101 -10.26 19.88 -9.45
CA ASP A 101 -10.30 18.56 -8.83
C ASP A 101 -8.91 17.96 -8.63
N LEU A 102 -8.59 17.67 -7.38
CA LEU A 102 -7.30 17.16 -6.96
C LEU A 102 -6.98 15.78 -7.59
N SER A 103 -7.99 14.99 -7.95
CA SER A 103 -7.80 13.71 -8.66
C SER A 103 -7.21 13.87 -10.06
N GLN A 104 -7.35 15.06 -10.67
CA GLN A 104 -6.78 15.38 -12.00
C GLN A 104 -5.36 15.94 -11.91
N SER A 105 -4.80 16.06 -10.71
CA SER A 105 -3.44 16.57 -10.50
C SER A 105 -2.39 15.58 -10.99
N VAL A 106 -1.29 16.10 -11.52
CA VAL A 106 -0.23 15.28 -12.11
C VAL A 106 0.88 15.03 -11.09
N VAL A 107 1.19 13.76 -10.85
CA VAL A 107 2.36 13.33 -10.08
C VAL A 107 3.42 12.78 -11.02
N THR A 108 4.63 13.34 -10.96
CA THR A 108 5.80 12.83 -11.67
C THR A 108 6.71 12.07 -10.72
N LYS A 109 7.48 11.12 -11.27
CA LYS A 109 8.39 10.25 -10.50
C LYS A 109 7.66 9.57 -9.35
N SER A 110 6.58 8.89 -9.70
CA SER A 110 5.79 8.08 -8.79
C SER A 110 5.25 6.89 -9.58
N GLY A 111 5.63 5.68 -9.17
CA GLY A 111 5.20 4.45 -9.84
C GLY A 111 3.70 4.11 -9.72
N SER A 112 2.90 4.88 -8.99
CA SER A 112 1.46 4.64 -8.79
C SER A 112 0.55 5.18 -9.88
N ASN A 113 0.96 6.15 -10.70
CA ASN A 113 -0.03 6.99 -11.39
C ASN A 113 -1.00 6.17 -12.30
N PRO A 114 -0.53 5.30 -13.23
CA PRO A 114 -1.45 4.48 -14.03
C PRO A 114 -1.94 3.22 -13.32
N ASP A 115 -1.06 2.52 -12.61
CA ASP A 115 -1.37 1.22 -12.01
C ASP A 115 -2.38 1.33 -10.87
N TRP A 116 -2.30 2.42 -10.08
CA TRP A 116 -3.23 2.64 -8.97
C TRP A 116 -4.62 3.01 -9.50
N GLN A 117 -4.69 3.86 -10.53
CA GLN A 117 -5.94 4.16 -11.22
C GLN A 117 -6.57 2.88 -11.77
N LEU A 118 -5.78 2.08 -12.48
CA LEU A 118 -6.22 0.80 -13.03
C LEU A 118 -6.78 -0.14 -11.95
N PHE A 119 -6.03 -0.34 -10.85
CA PHE A 119 -6.47 -1.17 -9.74
C PHE A 119 -7.73 -0.62 -9.06
N SER A 120 -7.74 0.67 -8.76
CA SER A 120 -8.84 1.34 -8.07
C SER A 120 -10.13 1.25 -8.88
N GLU A 121 -10.09 1.61 -10.16
CA GLU A 121 -11.28 1.67 -11.02
C GLU A 121 -11.81 0.29 -11.40
N ARG A 122 -10.92 -0.67 -11.70
CA ARG A 122 -11.35 -1.99 -12.20
C ARG A 122 -11.61 -3.00 -11.10
N ILE A 123 -10.97 -2.88 -9.94
CA ILE A 123 -11.00 -3.90 -8.89
C ILE A 123 -11.62 -3.33 -7.61
N GLN A 124 -11.02 -2.29 -7.04
CA GLN A 124 -11.39 -1.82 -5.69
C GLN A 124 -12.77 -1.14 -5.67
N MET A 125 -12.99 -0.08 -6.45
CA MET A 125 -14.24 0.69 -6.43
C MET A 125 -15.49 -0.14 -6.77
N PRO A 126 -15.47 -1.05 -7.76
CA PRO A 126 -16.62 -1.92 -8.02
C PRO A 126 -16.94 -2.84 -6.83
N SER A 127 -15.90 -3.39 -6.17
CA SER A 127 -16.06 -4.21 -4.97
C SER A 127 -16.64 -3.40 -3.81
N ASP A 128 -16.09 -2.20 -3.54
CA ASP A 128 -16.56 -1.32 -2.47
C ASP A 128 -18.04 -0.92 -2.67
N LYS A 129 -18.45 -0.65 -3.92
CA LYS A 129 -19.86 -0.39 -4.27
C LYS A 129 -20.76 -1.57 -3.91
N ARG A 130 -20.37 -2.80 -4.26
CA ARG A 130 -21.14 -4.02 -3.94
C ARG A 130 -21.19 -4.30 -2.43
N LEU A 131 -20.05 -4.23 -1.74
CA LEU A 131 -19.97 -4.40 -0.29
C LEU A 131 -20.85 -3.41 0.47
N LYS A 132 -20.95 -2.17 0.00
CA LYS A 132 -21.86 -1.18 0.58
C LYS A 132 -23.32 -1.62 0.47
N VAL A 133 -23.75 -2.13 -0.69
CA VAL A 133 -25.10 -2.66 -0.89
C VAL A 133 -25.38 -3.83 0.05
N PHE A 134 -24.45 -4.79 0.14
CA PHE A 134 -24.61 -5.95 1.00
C PHE A 134 -24.65 -5.58 2.49
N SER A 135 -23.85 -4.58 2.90
CA SER A 135 -23.86 -4.07 4.28
C SER A 135 -25.18 -3.41 4.66
N VAL A 136 -25.84 -2.71 3.72
CA VAL A 136 -27.17 -2.14 3.95
C VAL A 136 -28.20 -3.27 4.08
N GLY A 137 -28.17 -4.26 3.19
CA GLY A 137 -29.04 -5.43 3.26
C GLY A 137 -28.91 -6.20 4.58
N GLU A 138 -27.68 -6.43 5.05
CA GLU A 138 -27.43 -7.08 6.34
C GLU A 138 -28.06 -6.30 7.50
N LYS A 139 -27.87 -4.96 7.53
CA LYS A 139 -28.46 -4.10 8.57
C LYS A 139 -29.97 -4.15 8.57
N GLU A 140 -30.59 -4.17 7.38
CA GLU A 140 -32.05 -4.28 7.26
C GLU A 140 -32.56 -5.64 7.73
N ALA A 141 -31.88 -6.74 7.38
CA ALA A 141 -32.22 -8.08 7.84
C ALA A 141 -32.11 -8.21 9.36
N ARG A 142 -31.03 -7.68 9.97
CA ARG A 142 -30.88 -7.58 11.44
C ARG A 142 -32.04 -6.81 12.08
N ARG A 143 -32.44 -5.68 11.49
CA ARG A 143 -33.56 -4.87 12.01
C ARG A 143 -34.90 -5.62 11.96
N LYS A 144 -35.11 -6.45 10.94
CA LYS A 144 -36.32 -7.26 10.78
C LYS A 144 -36.28 -8.60 11.53
N ASN A 145 -35.15 -8.92 12.18
CA ASN A 145 -34.88 -10.21 12.82
C ASN A 145 -35.07 -11.41 11.87
N ASP A 146 -34.79 -11.20 10.58
CA ASP A 146 -34.89 -12.22 9.53
C ASP A 146 -33.55 -12.93 9.37
N THR A 147 -33.48 -14.17 9.86
CA THR A 147 -32.24 -14.95 9.94
C THR A 147 -31.79 -15.44 8.56
N ASP A 148 -32.72 -15.79 7.67
CA ASP A 148 -32.37 -16.29 6.34
C ASP A 148 -31.79 -15.17 5.48
N SER A 149 -32.44 -14.00 5.50
CA SER A 149 -31.90 -12.80 4.85
C SER A 149 -30.55 -12.38 5.44
N LEU A 150 -30.37 -12.50 6.76
CA LEU A 150 -29.10 -12.18 7.42
C LEU A 150 -27.97 -13.07 6.88
N ASN A 151 -28.19 -14.39 6.87
CA ASN A 151 -27.20 -15.36 6.37
C ASN A 151 -26.86 -15.08 4.90
N TYR A 152 -27.87 -14.84 4.07
CA TYR A 152 -27.67 -14.47 2.66
C TYR A 152 -26.74 -13.27 2.48
N TRP A 153 -26.95 -12.18 3.22
CA TRP A 153 -26.10 -10.99 3.08
C TRP A 153 -24.69 -11.20 3.61
N VAL A 154 -24.52 -11.98 4.68
CA VAL A 154 -23.20 -12.36 5.21
C VAL A 154 -22.43 -13.19 4.17
N GLU A 155 -23.07 -14.18 3.55
CA GLU A 155 -22.47 -15.01 2.50
C GLU A 155 -22.07 -14.17 1.28
N LYS A 156 -22.90 -13.22 0.84
CA LYS A 156 -22.56 -12.30 -0.25
C LYS A 156 -21.34 -11.44 0.07
N GLN A 157 -21.22 -10.94 1.30
CA GLN A 157 -20.03 -10.20 1.72
C GLN A 157 -18.77 -11.07 1.75
N LEU A 158 -18.88 -12.31 2.22
CA LEU A 158 -17.75 -13.25 2.23
C LEU A 158 -17.30 -13.58 0.80
N ALA A 159 -18.24 -13.88 -0.10
CA ALA A 159 -17.95 -14.15 -1.50
C ALA A 159 -17.27 -12.95 -2.19
N GLU A 160 -17.77 -11.74 -1.96
CA GLU A 160 -17.18 -10.52 -2.53
C GLU A 160 -15.77 -10.24 -2.00
N LYS A 161 -15.54 -10.44 -0.69
CA LYS A 161 -14.18 -10.31 -0.11
C LYS A 161 -13.22 -11.32 -0.74
N GLN A 162 -13.67 -12.55 -0.98
CA GLN A 162 -12.85 -13.57 -1.63
C GLN A 162 -12.55 -13.23 -3.09
N ASP A 163 -13.55 -12.74 -3.84
CA ASP A 163 -13.39 -12.27 -5.23
C ASP A 163 -12.39 -11.10 -5.31
N LEU A 164 -12.53 -10.11 -4.42
CA LEU A 164 -11.57 -8.99 -4.32
C LEU A 164 -10.14 -9.48 -4.08
N MET A 165 -9.95 -10.45 -3.17
CA MET A 165 -8.62 -11.02 -2.90
C MET A 165 -8.06 -11.81 -4.08
N ASN A 166 -8.91 -12.50 -4.85
CA ASN A 166 -8.48 -13.22 -6.04
C ASN A 166 -8.04 -12.23 -7.14
N LYS A 167 -8.87 -11.24 -7.46
CA LYS A 167 -8.55 -10.17 -8.43
C LYS A 167 -7.32 -9.36 -8.04
N THR A 168 -7.13 -9.10 -6.74
CA THR A 168 -5.93 -8.47 -6.23
C THR A 168 -4.68 -9.33 -6.49
N GLY A 169 -4.78 -10.65 -6.27
CA GLY A 169 -3.69 -11.57 -6.57
C GLY A 169 -3.37 -11.70 -8.06
N GLU A 170 -4.38 -11.64 -8.91
CA GLU A 170 -4.24 -11.60 -10.37
C GLU A 170 -3.53 -10.31 -10.81
N PHE A 171 -3.95 -9.16 -10.27
CA PHE A 171 -3.31 -7.88 -10.53
C PHE A 171 -1.83 -7.90 -10.17
N ILE A 172 -1.50 -8.38 -8.97
CA ILE A 172 -0.11 -8.52 -8.49
C ILE A 172 0.71 -9.39 -9.44
N SER A 173 0.14 -10.51 -9.90
CA SER A 173 0.82 -11.42 -10.83
C SER A 173 1.02 -10.80 -12.21
N ALA A 174 0.11 -9.94 -12.66
CA ALA A 174 0.19 -9.26 -13.96
C ALA A 174 1.12 -8.03 -13.94
N HIS A 175 1.32 -7.39 -12.78
CA HIS A 175 2.12 -6.18 -12.62
C HIS A 175 3.18 -6.33 -11.52
N PRO A 176 4.09 -7.32 -11.60
CA PRO A 176 5.00 -7.64 -10.49
C PRO A 176 6.04 -6.53 -10.21
N ALA A 177 6.36 -5.69 -11.19
CA ALA A 177 7.27 -4.55 -10.99
C ALA A 177 6.57 -3.30 -10.41
N SER A 178 5.25 -3.35 -10.22
CA SER A 178 4.47 -2.18 -9.78
C SER A 178 4.61 -1.94 -8.28
N TYR A 179 4.80 -0.67 -7.89
CA TYR A 179 4.71 -0.26 -6.49
C TYR A 179 3.31 -0.53 -5.89
N VAL A 180 2.27 -0.52 -6.72
CA VAL A 180 0.91 -0.89 -6.30
C VAL A 180 0.89 -2.35 -5.87
N SER A 181 1.49 -3.24 -6.64
CA SER A 181 1.58 -4.66 -6.31
C SER A 181 2.35 -4.90 -5.01
N LEU A 182 3.46 -4.20 -4.80
CA LEU A 182 4.22 -4.26 -3.55
C LEU A 182 3.37 -3.80 -2.35
N TYR A 183 2.67 -2.67 -2.48
CA TYR A 183 1.78 -2.16 -1.44
C TYR A 183 0.62 -3.11 -1.13
N LEU A 184 -0.06 -3.62 -2.16
CA LEU A 184 -1.17 -4.55 -1.99
C LEU A 184 -0.72 -5.84 -1.31
N LEU A 185 0.48 -6.31 -1.64
CA LEU A 185 1.06 -7.49 -1.01
C LEU A 185 1.44 -7.21 0.46
N LYS A 186 2.02 -6.05 0.77
CA LYS A 186 2.31 -5.61 2.14
C LYS A 186 1.02 -5.51 2.97
N ALA A 187 -0.01 -4.85 2.43
CA ALA A 187 -1.28 -4.62 3.11
C ALA A 187 -2.09 -5.90 3.32
N ASN A 188 -1.99 -6.86 2.39
CA ASN A 188 -2.75 -8.11 2.41
C ASN A 188 -1.85 -9.33 2.65
N TRP A 189 -0.72 -9.15 3.34
CA TRP A 189 0.29 -10.20 3.57
C TRP A 189 -0.34 -11.54 3.97
N PHE A 190 -1.23 -11.53 4.96
CA PHE A 190 -1.83 -12.75 5.50
C PHE A 190 -2.68 -13.52 4.48
N ALA A 191 -3.27 -12.83 3.51
CA ALA A 191 -4.07 -13.45 2.45
C ALA A 191 -3.21 -14.05 1.33
N PHE A 192 -1.96 -13.57 1.18
CA PHE A 192 -1.07 -13.95 0.07
C PHE A 192 0.14 -14.79 0.48
N GLN A 193 0.45 -14.90 1.77
CA GLN A 193 1.65 -15.59 2.29
C GLN A 193 1.80 -17.04 1.79
N ASP A 194 0.69 -17.77 1.57
CA ASP A 194 0.72 -19.16 1.10
C ASP A 194 0.56 -19.29 -0.42
N LYS A 195 0.31 -18.18 -1.13
CA LYS A 195 0.08 -18.16 -2.58
C LYS A 195 1.37 -17.96 -3.40
N GLY A 196 2.52 -17.91 -2.73
CA GLY A 196 3.83 -17.73 -3.38
C GLY A 196 3.96 -16.41 -4.13
N MET A 197 3.22 -15.37 -3.70
CA MET A 197 3.16 -14.10 -4.42
C MET A 197 4.46 -13.29 -4.29
N PHE A 198 5.24 -13.47 -3.23
CA PHE A 198 6.53 -12.80 -3.06
C PHE A 198 7.57 -13.28 -4.07
N GLU A 199 7.62 -14.60 -4.32
CA GLU A 199 8.52 -15.20 -5.30
C GLU A 199 8.19 -14.74 -6.75
N LYS A 200 6.95 -14.30 -6.98
CA LYS A 200 6.52 -13.72 -8.26
C LYS A 200 6.93 -12.26 -8.43
N LEU A 201 7.04 -11.49 -7.33
CA LEU A 201 7.56 -10.12 -7.37
C LEU A 201 9.08 -10.12 -7.54
N ASP A 202 9.76 -10.96 -6.77
CA ASP A 202 11.22 -11.12 -6.82
C ASP A 202 11.61 -12.55 -6.46
N ILE A 203 12.23 -13.24 -7.41
CA ILE A 203 12.71 -14.62 -7.25
C ILE A 203 13.72 -14.72 -6.10
N SER A 204 14.49 -13.66 -5.84
CA SER A 204 15.49 -13.61 -4.76
C SER A 204 14.86 -13.76 -3.36
N MET A 205 13.59 -13.39 -3.20
CA MET A 205 12.86 -13.48 -1.94
C MET A 205 12.64 -14.91 -1.48
N ALA A 206 12.59 -15.89 -2.41
CA ALA A 206 12.46 -17.31 -2.08
C ALA A 206 13.60 -17.81 -1.16
N GLY A 207 14.80 -17.26 -1.32
CA GLY A 207 15.98 -17.60 -0.52
C GLY A 207 16.13 -16.81 0.78
N HIS A 208 15.38 -15.72 0.96
CA HIS A 208 15.60 -14.77 2.04
C HIS A 208 15.27 -15.38 3.42
N ARG A 209 16.21 -15.27 4.38
CA ARG A 209 16.10 -15.92 5.70
C ARG A 209 14.81 -15.58 6.44
N ASN A 210 14.43 -14.30 6.45
CA ASN A 210 13.21 -13.86 7.13
C ASN A 210 11.96 -14.40 6.44
N TYR A 211 11.95 -14.45 5.10
CA TYR A 211 10.84 -14.99 4.33
C TYR A 211 10.67 -16.50 4.59
N ARG A 212 11.78 -17.25 4.56
CA ARG A 212 11.82 -18.68 4.91
C ARG A 212 11.37 -18.94 6.36
N LEU A 213 11.75 -18.08 7.30
CA LEU A 213 11.36 -18.20 8.71
C LEU A 213 9.86 -17.93 8.91
N LEU A 214 9.31 -16.92 8.23
CA LEU A 214 7.88 -16.62 8.23
C LEU A 214 7.07 -17.78 7.62
N LYS A 215 7.51 -18.33 6.49
CA LYS A 215 6.91 -19.51 5.84
C LYS A 215 7.05 -20.78 6.70
N GLY A 216 8.19 -20.94 7.38
CA GLY A 216 8.55 -22.11 8.18
C GLY A 216 7.83 -22.21 9.53
N ARG A 217 7.57 -21.09 10.21
CA ARG A 217 6.87 -21.08 11.51
C ARG A 217 5.48 -21.73 11.45
N ARG A 218 4.80 -21.71 10.30
CA ARG A 218 3.48 -22.32 10.12
C ARG A 218 3.50 -23.84 9.97
N ARG A 219 4.54 -24.41 9.33
CA ARG A 219 4.69 -25.89 9.27
C ARG A 219 4.87 -26.49 10.66
N GLY A 220 5.54 -25.78 11.57
CA GLY A 220 5.70 -26.21 12.96
C GLY A 220 4.41 -26.12 13.79
N ILE A 221 3.61 -25.05 13.63
CA ILE A 221 2.36 -24.84 14.39
C ILE A 221 1.22 -25.74 13.88
N ALA A 222 1.16 -26.02 12.57
CA ALA A 222 0.19 -26.96 12.01
C ALA A 222 0.50 -28.43 12.40
N ALA A 223 1.77 -28.76 12.65
CA ALA A 223 2.19 -30.09 13.09
C ALA A 223 1.93 -30.37 14.58
N THR A 224 1.74 -29.34 15.42
CA THR A 224 1.48 -29.49 16.86
C THR A 224 0.00 -29.55 17.23
N ASN A 225 -0.91 -29.17 16.33
CA ASN A 225 -2.37 -29.25 16.56
C ASN A 225 -3.01 -30.50 15.90
N GLY A 226 -2.20 -31.45 15.43
CA GLY A 226 -2.60 -32.70 14.80
C GLY A 226 -2.15 -33.94 15.59
N LYS A 227 -2.13 -33.86 16.92
CA LYS A 227 -2.00 -34.99 17.82
C LYS A 227 -3.05 -34.93 18.91
#